data_AF-A0A4Y7XA51-F1
#
_entry.id   AF-A0A4Y7XA51-F1
#
_cell.length_a   1.000
_cell.length_b   1.000
_cell.length_c   1.000
_cell.angle_alpha   90.00
_cell.angle_beta   90.00
_cell.angle_gamma   90.00
#
_symmetry.space_group_name_H-M   'P 1'
#
loop_
_entity.id
_entity.type
_entity.pdbx_description
1 polymer ?
#
loop_
_entity_poly.entity_id
_entity_poly.type
_entity_poly.pdbx_seq_one_letter_code
_entity_poly.pdbx_strand_id
1 'polypeptide(L)'
;MKKIKFIRWMLVALILTYLSLLVPAQAQVVRPEIMGCEQGCPVVAAGFPMPFLVDGVISPVGSVSINPLVVLFVHLDEFVPSSFAVSYLFWLALTLIAVKLYRIQHP
;
A
#
# COMPACT_ATOMS: atom_id res chain seq x y z
N MET A 1 -1.68 -30.27 3.05
CA MET A 1 -2.01 -29.64 1.75
C MET A 1 -2.83 -28.34 1.85
N LYS A 2 -3.86 -28.24 2.71
CA LYS A 2 -4.67 -27.00 2.86
C LYS A 2 -3.84 -25.76 3.24
N LYS A 3 -2.84 -25.92 4.13
CA LYS A 3 -1.90 -24.85 4.53
C LYS A 3 -1.12 -24.27 3.35
N ILE A 4 -0.62 -25.13 2.45
CA ILE A 4 0.11 -24.70 1.23
C ILE A 4 -0.80 -23.89 0.30
N LYS A 5 -2.07 -24.29 0.15
CA LYS A 5 -3.06 -23.53 -0.63
C LYS A 5 -3.33 -22.16 0.00
N PHE A 6 -3.41 -22.07 1.32
CA PHE A 6 -3.63 -20.80 2.03
C PHE A 6 -2.44 -19.84 1.88
N ILE A 7 -1.20 -20.34 2.02
CA ILE A 7 0.02 -19.56 1.81
C ILE A 7 0.06 -18.95 0.41
N ARG A 8 -0.37 -19.70 -0.62
CA ARG A 8 -0.44 -19.17 -1.99
C ARG A 8 -1.34 -17.94 -2.09
N TRP A 9 -2.51 -17.95 -1.43
CA TRP A 9 -3.42 -16.80 -1.44
C TRP A 9 -2.87 -15.61 -0.66
N MET A 10 -2.13 -15.84 0.43
CA MET A 10 -1.41 -14.78 1.13
C MET A 10 -0.36 -14.10 0.25
N LEU A 11 0.41 -14.89 -0.52
CA LEU A 11 1.38 -14.34 -1.47
C LEU A 11 0.71 -13.55 -2.60
N VAL A 12 -0.40 -14.06 -3.15
CA VAL A 12 -1.18 -13.33 -4.16
C VAL A 12 -1.69 -12.00 -3.59
N ALA A 13 -2.25 -12.00 -2.39
CA ALA A 13 -2.71 -10.79 -1.73
C ALA A 13 -1.58 -9.79 -1.49
N LEU A 14 -0.39 -10.26 -1.10
CA LEU A 14 0.79 -9.43 -0.91
C LEU A 14 1.23 -8.76 -2.22
N ILE A 15 1.28 -9.53 -3.31
CA ILE A 15 1.60 -9.00 -4.65
C ILE A 15 0.55 -7.98 -5.08
N LEU A 16 -0.75 -8.24 -4.89
CA LEU A 16 -1.82 -7.30 -5.22
C LEU A 16 -1.73 -6.02 -4.39
N THR A 17 -1.42 -6.14 -3.11
CA THR A 17 -1.20 -4.99 -2.21
C THR A 17 -0.06 -4.13 -2.73
N TYR A 18 1.06 -4.76 -3.09
CA TYR A 18 2.20 -4.03 -3.62
C TYR A 18 1.91 -3.40 -5.00
N LEU A 19 1.24 -4.12 -5.90
CA LEU A 19 0.79 -3.59 -7.19
C LEU A 19 -0.20 -2.43 -7.04
N SER A 20 -0.92 -2.35 -5.92
CA SER A 20 -1.81 -1.22 -5.64
C SER A 20 -1.08 0.12 -5.45
N LEU A 21 0.26 0.12 -5.33
CA LEU A 21 1.08 1.33 -5.43
C LEU A 21 0.97 2.03 -6.80
N LEU A 22 0.51 1.33 -7.84
CA LEU A 22 0.24 1.93 -9.14
C LEU A 22 -1.02 2.83 -9.12
N VAL A 23 -1.80 2.80 -8.05
CA VAL A 23 -2.95 3.68 -7.85
C VAL A 23 -2.45 4.95 -7.16
N PRO A 24 -2.40 6.10 -7.89
CA PRO A 24 -1.99 7.36 -7.30
C PRO A 24 -3.06 7.85 -6.31
N ALA A 25 -2.61 8.46 -5.23
CA ALA A 25 -3.43 9.03 -4.18
C ALA A 25 -2.83 10.34 -3.68
N GLN A 26 -3.53 11.00 -2.77
CA GLN A 26 -3.01 12.14 -2.02
C GLN A 26 -3.22 11.89 -0.54
N ALA A 27 -2.25 12.30 0.27
CA ALA A 27 -2.34 12.26 1.72
C ALA A 27 -2.20 13.69 2.27
N GLN A 28 -2.90 13.97 3.36
CA GLN A 28 -2.69 15.19 4.14
C GLN A 28 -1.71 14.88 5.25
N VAL A 29 -0.59 15.58 5.25
CA VAL A 29 0.51 15.30 6.18
C VAL A 29 0.93 16.58 6.86
N VAL A 30 1.10 16.51 8.18
CA VAL A 30 1.57 17.63 8.99
C VAL A 30 3.07 17.48 9.20
N ARG A 31 3.86 18.45 8.74
CA ARG A 31 5.32 18.49 8.90
C ARG A 31 5.73 19.82 9.51
N PRO A 32 5.91 19.89 10.84
CA PRO A 32 6.15 21.15 11.54
C PRO A 32 7.49 21.83 11.18
N GLU A 33 8.44 21.07 10.62
CA GLU A 33 9.77 21.58 10.24
C GLU A 33 9.84 22.07 8.78
N ILE A 34 8.74 21.96 8.02
CA ILE A 34 8.68 22.35 6.60
C ILE A 34 7.77 23.57 6.48
N MET A 35 8.33 24.70 6.03
CA MET A 35 7.55 25.93 5.80
C MET A 35 6.38 25.68 4.85
N GLY A 36 5.16 25.95 5.33
CA GLY A 36 3.93 25.76 4.54
C GLY A 36 3.29 24.37 4.68
N CYS A 37 3.82 23.49 5.52
CA CYS A 37 3.23 22.18 5.84
C CYS A 37 2.95 22.00 7.35
N GLU A 38 3.03 23.07 8.15
CA GLU A 38 2.87 23.00 9.62
C GLU A 38 1.42 22.72 10.04
N GLN A 39 0.44 23.06 9.20
CA GLN A 39 -0.99 22.84 9.44
C GLN A 39 -1.56 21.69 8.60
N GLY A 40 -0.70 20.98 7.87
CA GLY A 40 -1.11 19.98 6.89
C GLY A 40 -0.93 20.49 5.46
N CYS A 41 -0.23 19.71 4.65
CA CYS A 41 -0.14 19.94 3.22
C CYS A 41 -0.51 18.67 2.44
N PRO A 42 -1.12 18.81 1.25
CA PRO A 42 -1.34 17.69 0.35
C PRO A 42 0.00 17.23 -0.22
N VAL A 43 0.33 15.96 -0.03
CA VAL A 43 1.50 15.32 -0.63
C VAL A 43 1.08 14.15 -1.51
N VAL A 44 1.94 13.81 -2.46
CA VAL A 44 1.73 12.65 -3.33
C VAL A 44 1.78 11.39 -2.47
N ALA A 45 0.86 10.47 -2.72
CA ALA A 45 0.84 9.18 -2.07
C ALA A 45 0.46 8.08 -3.06
N ALA A 46 0.64 6.83 -2.66
CA ALA A 46 0.28 5.67 -3.45
C ALA A 46 -0.19 4.51 -2.57
N GLY A 47 -1.03 3.67 -3.16
CA GLY A 47 -1.60 2.49 -2.51
C GLY A 47 -3.13 2.54 -2.46
N PHE A 48 -3.74 1.35 -2.52
CA PHE A 48 -5.18 1.20 -2.47
C PHE A 48 -5.57 -0.02 -1.61
N PRO A 49 -6.66 0.05 -0.82
CA PRO A 49 -7.62 1.16 -0.65
C PRO A 49 -7.16 2.31 0.24
N MET A 50 -6.11 2.11 1.04
CA MET A 50 -5.51 3.18 1.83
C MET A 50 -4.09 3.45 1.32
N PRO A 51 -3.72 4.72 1.07
CA PRO A 51 -2.35 5.03 0.70
C PRO A 51 -1.41 4.63 1.84
N PHE A 52 -0.36 3.87 1.49
CA PHE A 52 0.61 3.35 2.46
C PHE A 52 2.06 3.68 2.11
N LEU A 53 2.26 4.37 0.99
CA LEU A 53 3.52 5.00 0.64
C LEU A 53 3.24 6.49 0.38
N VAL A 54 3.90 7.35 1.13
CA VAL A 54 3.65 8.80 1.14
C VAL A 54 4.95 9.53 0.85
N ASP A 55 4.90 10.48 -0.07
CA ASP A 55 6.07 11.26 -0.52
C ASP A 55 6.69 12.04 0.63
N GLY A 56 8.01 11.88 0.77
CA GLY A 56 8.84 12.74 1.60
C GLY A 56 8.76 12.48 3.10
N VAL A 57 9.81 11.87 3.65
CA VAL A 57 10.08 11.87 5.10
C VAL A 57 10.64 13.23 5.56
N ILE A 58 11.61 13.77 4.79
CA ILE A 58 12.32 15.02 5.13
C ILE A 58 11.80 16.20 4.30
N SER A 59 11.53 15.98 3.01
CA SER A 59 10.96 16.99 2.11
C SER A 59 10.19 16.31 0.99
N PRO A 60 8.92 16.69 0.72
CA PRO A 60 8.16 16.15 -0.39
C PRO A 60 8.75 16.65 -1.72
N VAL A 61 9.04 15.72 -2.63
CA VAL A 61 9.68 16.01 -3.94
C VAL A 61 8.63 16.03 -5.07
N GLY A 62 7.39 15.65 -4.77
CA GLY A 62 6.29 15.51 -5.71
C GLY A 62 6.23 14.14 -6.38
N SER A 63 6.88 13.12 -5.81
CA SER A 63 6.95 11.78 -6.40
C SER A 63 7.19 10.71 -5.35
N VAL A 64 6.61 9.53 -5.53
CA VAL A 64 6.90 8.34 -4.72
C VAL A 64 7.70 7.32 -5.54
N SER A 65 8.72 6.74 -4.92
CA SER A 65 9.51 5.66 -5.51
C SER A 65 8.83 4.32 -5.25
N ILE A 66 8.28 3.72 -6.30
CA ILE A 66 7.69 2.38 -6.20
C ILE A 66 8.73 1.25 -6.13
N ASN A 67 10.02 1.52 -6.36
CA ASN A 67 11.06 0.47 -6.35
C ASN A 67 11.18 -0.17 -4.95
N PRO A 68 11.02 -1.52 -4.81
CA PRO A 68 10.93 -2.15 -3.50
C PRO A 68 12.22 -2.03 -2.69
N LEU A 69 13.38 -2.01 -3.36
CA LEU A 69 14.67 -1.82 -2.68
C LEU A 69 14.80 -0.39 -2.15
N VAL A 70 14.31 0.60 -2.90
CA VAL A 70 14.36 2.00 -2.47
C VAL A 70 13.43 2.23 -1.29
N VAL A 71 12.20 1.70 -1.35
CA VAL A 71 11.23 1.77 -0.25
C VAL A 71 11.78 1.14 1.02
N LEU A 72 12.43 -0.03 0.92
CA LEU A 72 12.90 -0.78 2.09
C LEU A 72 14.22 -0.25 2.68
N PHE A 73 15.12 0.30 1.86
CA PHE A 73 16.48 0.62 2.32
C PHE A 73 16.77 2.12 2.37
N VAL A 74 16.19 2.92 1.49
CA VAL A 74 16.58 4.34 1.33
C VAL A 74 15.68 5.26 2.15
N HIS A 75 14.47 4.82 2.52
CA HIS A 75 13.54 5.56 3.40
C HIS A 75 13.30 7.02 2.97
N LEU A 76 13.26 7.28 1.66
CA LEU A 76 12.97 8.61 1.10
C LEU A 76 11.49 8.96 1.28
N ASP A 77 10.63 7.96 1.07
CA ASP A 77 9.19 8.02 1.23
C ASP A 77 8.77 7.40 2.57
N GLU A 78 7.74 7.95 3.19
CA GLU A 78 7.17 7.42 4.40
C GLU A 78 6.31 6.19 4.09
N PHE A 79 6.74 5.03 4.57
CA PHE A 79 5.92 3.82 4.57
C PHE A 79 5.03 3.79 5.81
N VAL A 80 3.70 3.72 5.62
CA VAL A 80 2.70 3.73 6.70
C VAL A 80 2.23 2.30 6.97
N PRO A 81 2.72 1.62 8.03
CA PRO A 81 2.49 0.17 8.20
C PRO A 81 1.02 -0.16 8.48
N SER A 82 0.29 0.73 9.15
CA SER A 82 -1.14 0.57 9.44
C SER A 82 -1.97 0.57 8.16
N SER A 83 -1.77 1.54 7.27
CA SER A 83 -2.42 1.61 5.96
C SER A 83 -2.06 0.42 5.08
N PHE A 84 -0.81 -0.05 5.14
CA PHE A 84 -0.38 -1.24 4.44
C PHE A 84 -1.12 -2.49 4.95
N ALA A 85 -1.23 -2.66 6.27
CA ALA A 85 -1.93 -3.79 6.87
C ALA A 85 -3.41 -3.81 6.48
N VAL A 86 -4.09 -2.66 6.50
CA VAL A 86 -5.48 -2.53 6.03
C VAL A 86 -5.58 -2.91 4.56
N SER A 87 -4.69 -2.39 3.72
CA SER A 87 -4.72 -2.68 2.29
C SER A 87 -4.44 -4.15 2.00
N TYR A 88 -3.52 -4.77 2.74
CA TYR A 88 -3.24 -6.19 2.65
C TYR A 88 -4.44 -7.06 3.04
N LEU A 89 -5.10 -6.75 4.15
CA LEU A 89 -6.30 -7.47 4.58
C LEU A 89 -7.44 -7.33 3.57
N PHE A 90 -7.58 -6.14 2.96
CA PHE A 90 -8.54 -5.90 1.90
C PHE A 90 -8.28 -6.80 0.68
N TRP A 91 -7.06 -6.82 0.15
CA TRP A 91 -6.71 -7.66 -1.00
C TRP A 91 -6.79 -9.15 -0.69
N LEU A 92 -6.45 -9.55 0.54
CA LEU A 92 -6.60 -10.92 1.00
C LEU A 92 -8.07 -11.35 1.03
N ALA A 93 -8.95 -10.50 1.58
CA ALA A 93 -10.38 -10.76 1.61
C ALA A 93 -10.96 -10.90 0.19
N LEU A 94 -10.63 -9.98 -0.71
CA LEU A 94 -11.07 -10.05 -2.11
C LEU A 94 -10.56 -11.31 -2.82
N THR A 95 -9.31 -11.68 -2.60
CA THR A 95 -8.73 -12.92 -3.17
C THR A 95 -9.50 -14.15 -2.70
N LEU A 96 -9.80 -14.23 -1.40
CA LEU A 96 -10.55 -15.35 -0.83
C LEU A 96 -12.00 -15.40 -1.33
N ILE A 97 -12.65 -14.24 -1.46
CA ILE A 97 -14.00 -14.11 -2.02
C ILE A 97 -14.02 -14.58 -3.48
N ALA A 98 -13.09 -14.09 -4.31
CA ALA A 98 -12.98 -14.48 -5.71
C ALA A 98 -12.78 -15.99 -5.88
N VAL A 99 -11.91 -16.60 -5.05
CA VAL A 99 -11.70 -18.05 -5.05
C VAL A 99 -12.95 -18.82 -4.63
N LYS A 100 -13.69 -18.32 -3.64
CA LYS A 100 -14.95 -18.94 -3.21
C LYS A 100 -16.00 -18.89 -4.31
N LEU A 101 -16.17 -17.73 -4.96
CA LEU A 101 -17.11 -17.54 -6.06
C LEU A 101 -16.77 -18.45 -7.25
N TYR A 102 -15.49 -18.51 -7.64
CA TYR A 102 -15.03 -19.38 -8.72
C TYR A 102 -15.40 -20.85 -8.49
N ARG A 103 -15.25 -21.34 -7.25
CA ARG A 103 -15.62 -22.73 -6.88
C ARG A 103 -17.13 -22.98 -6.88
N ILE A 104 -17.94 -21.97 -6.58
CA ILE A 104 -19.40 -22.12 -6.64
C ILE A 104 -19.86 -22.27 -8.09
N GLN A 105 -19.22 -21.56 -9.02
CA GLN A 105 -19.54 -21.61 -10.45
C GLN A 105 -19.01 -22.88 -11.15
N HIS A 106 -17.94 -23.49 -10.63
CA HIS A 106 -17.30 -24.68 -11.17
C HIS A 106 -17.13 -25.75 -10.07
N PRO A 107 -18.20 -26.46 -9.69
CA PRO A 107 -18.19 -27.45 -8.61
C PRO A 107 -17.33 -28.69 -8.91
#